data_AF-A0A8I1S1R1-F1
#
_entry.id   AF-A0A8I1S1R1-F1
#
_cell.length_a   1.000
_cell.length_b   1.000
_cell.length_c   1.000
_cell.angle_alpha   90.00
_cell.angle_beta   90.00
_cell.angle_gamma   90.00
#
_symmetry.space_group_name_H-M   'P 1'
#
loop_
_entity.id
_entity.type
_entity.pdbx_description
1 polymer ?
#
loop_
_entity_poly.entity_id
_entity_poly.type
_entity_poly.pdbx_seq_one_letter_code
_entity_poly.pdbx_strand_id
1 'polypeptide(L)'
;MGEPVADRVHRPYHHGNLAAALIDAGLEMAAEGGPEAVVLREVARRVGVSPTAAYRHFNGQSGLIEEVKKASLGRLAEYMRAALTPYDGDDGGGDRGGSRGGEGGHVGDGHVGGGPGGSGRGGGDHRGGGHEGNGALGRAETRSGADRVALPGVEPGSPQERAWRRLEAIGRAYFTFALSEPGLFRCFCIGLPLPETVHLPDLRPAPSESADDRLPDPAAFGVLTEVLDELVDAGVISPERRALQVDIALWSSVHGLAVLCLDGPLAQAGREMQEQMLDTVLDVIAHGLAGAR
;
A
#
# COMPACT_ATOMS: atom_id res chain seq x y z
N MET A 1 2.37 -5.85 -42.30
CA MET A 1 1.36 -6.92 -42.13
C MET A 1 2.04 -8.04 -41.37
N GLY A 2 1.80 -8.31 -40.09
CA GLY A 2 0.67 -7.99 -39.21
C GLY A 2 0.45 -9.25 -38.36
N GLU A 3 1.28 -9.42 -37.34
CA GLU A 3 1.14 -10.42 -36.27
C GLU A 3 -0.10 -10.13 -35.40
N PRO A 4 -0.69 -11.15 -34.76
CA PRO A 4 -2.03 -11.09 -34.19
C PRO A 4 -2.04 -10.40 -32.82
N VAL A 5 -3.02 -9.53 -32.62
CA VAL A 5 -3.30 -8.90 -31.32
C VAL A 5 -4.03 -9.93 -30.46
N ALA A 6 -3.43 -10.27 -29.32
CA ALA A 6 -4.04 -11.08 -28.28
C ALA A 6 -5.33 -10.44 -27.79
N ASP A 7 -6.35 -11.28 -27.66
CA ASP A 7 -7.66 -11.03 -27.11
C ASP A 7 -7.55 -10.26 -25.77
N ARG A 8 -7.99 -9.00 -25.77
CA ARG A 8 -8.09 -8.20 -24.54
C ARG A 8 -9.32 -8.67 -23.81
N VAL A 9 -9.12 -9.58 -22.85
CA VAL A 9 -10.11 -9.97 -21.85
C VAL A 9 -10.65 -8.70 -21.20
N HIS A 10 -11.87 -8.32 -21.56
CA HIS A 10 -12.63 -7.26 -20.92
C HIS A 10 -12.84 -7.69 -19.46
N ARG A 11 -12.17 -7.03 -18.50
CA ARG A 11 -12.38 -7.33 -17.08
C ARG A 11 -13.87 -7.14 -16.77
N PRO A 12 -14.55 -8.14 -16.19
CA PRO A 12 -15.99 -8.06 -16.01
C PRO A 12 -16.32 -6.88 -15.10
N TYR A 13 -17.15 -5.96 -15.59
CA TYR A 13 -17.83 -5.01 -14.72
C TYR A 13 -18.66 -5.82 -13.73
N HIS A 14 -18.28 -5.79 -12.45
CA HIS A 14 -19.04 -6.42 -11.39
C HIS A 14 -20.32 -5.60 -11.15
N HIS A 15 -21.36 -5.81 -11.96
CA HIS A 15 -22.71 -5.27 -11.79
C HIS A 15 -23.40 -5.71 -10.47
N GLY A 16 -22.67 -6.34 -9.55
CA GLY A 16 -23.16 -6.84 -8.26
C GLY A 16 -22.85 -5.96 -7.05
N ASN A 17 -21.99 -4.93 -7.14
CA ASN A 17 -21.70 -4.07 -6.00
C ASN A 17 -21.68 -2.58 -6.39
N LEU A 18 -22.87 -1.97 -6.44
CA LEU A 18 -23.03 -0.53 -6.72
C LEU A 18 -22.26 0.34 -5.71
N ALA A 19 -22.19 -0.05 -4.44
CA ALA A 19 -21.42 0.70 -3.45
C ALA A 19 -19.93 0.74 -3.80
N ALA A 20 -19.33 -0.39 -4.18
CA ALA A 20 -17.94 -0.43 -4.63
C ALA A 20 -17.69 0.44 -5.87
N ALA A 21 -18.56 0.38 -6.87
CA ALA A 21 -18.44 1.21 -8.07
C ALA A 21 -18.52 2.73 -7.75
N LEU A 22 -19.35 3.12 -6.78
CA LEU A 22 -19.44 4.50 -6.31
C LEU A 22 -18.17 4.91 -5.53
N ILE A 23 -17.59 4.02 -4.72
CA ILE A 23 -16.32 4.27 -4.03
C ILE A 23 -15.18 4.42 -5.03
N ASP A 24 -15.10 3.56 -6.05
CA ASP A 24 -14.07 3.63 -7.10
C ASP A 24 -14.12 4.95 -7.86
N ALA A 25 -15.30 5.38 -8.30
CA ALA A 25 -15.48 6.69 -8.93
C ALA A 25 -15.16 7.86 -7.95
N GLY A 26 -15.43 7.68 -6.66
CA GLY A 26 -15.02 8.61 -5.61
C GLY A 26 -13.50 8.70 -5.46
N LEU A 27 -12.79 7.57 -5.54
CA LEU A 27 -11.32 7.52 -5.50
C LEU A 27 -10.70 8.22 -6.72
N GLU A 28 -11.27 8.07 -7.92
CA GLU A 28 -10.83 8.81 -9.11
C GLU A 28 -10.95 10.32 -8.90
N MET A 29 -12.09 10.78 -8.38
CA MET A 29 -12.30 12.20 -8.07
C MET A 29 -11.35 12.71 -6.98
N ALA A 30 -11.12 11.88 -5.95
CA ALA A 30 -10.17 12.19 -4.89
C ALA A 30 -8.73 12.27 -5.39
N ALA A 31 -8.32 11.41 -6.32
CA ALA A 31 -6.98 11.47 -6.92
C ALA A 31 -6.78 12.79 -7.69
N GLU A 32 -7.81 13.26 -8.40
CA GLU A 32 -7.77 14.50 -9.16
C GLU A 32 -7.74 15.78 -8.30
N GLY A 33 -8.58 15.84 -7.24
CA GLY A 33 -8.83 17.09 -6.52
C GLY A 33 -8.87 16.99 -5.00
N GLY A 34 -8.47 15.86 -4.44
CA GLY A 34 -8.52 15.61 -3.00
C GLY A 34 -9.95 15.38 -2.47
N PRO A 35 -10.12 15.33 -1.14
CA PRO A 35 -11.39 14.96 -0.51
C PRO A 35 -12.55 15.89 -0.88
N GLU A 36 -12.27 17.19 -1.05
CA GLU A 36 -13.29 18.19 -1.40
C GLU A 36 -13.86 18.03 -2.81
N ALA A 37 -13.13 17.35 -3.70
CA ALA A 37 -13.60 17.07 -5.05
C ALA A 37 -14.68 15.98 -5.06
N VAL A 38 -14.71 15.09 -4.07
CA VAL A 38 -15.62 13.93 -4.02
C VAL A 38 -17.05 14.41 -3.73
N VAL A 39 -17.94 14.34 -4.71
CA VAL A 39 -19.35 14.77 -4.57
C VAL A 39 -20.30 13.64 -4.98
N LEU A 40 -21.20 13.22 -4.08
CA LEU A 40 -22.05 12.04 -4.26
C LEU A 40 -22.88 12.08 -5.55
N ARG A 41 -23.45 13.25 -5.89
CA ARG A 41 -24.23 13.40 -7.13
C ARG A 41 -23.38 13.22 -8.39
N GLU A 42 -22.14 13.71 -8.34
CA GLU A 42 -21.21 13.62 -9.45
C GLU A 42 -20.66 12.19 -9.59
N VAL A 43 -20.34 11.54 -8.47
CA VAL A 43 -20.02 10.11 -8.41
C VAL A 43 -21.15 9.25 -9.00
N ALA A 44 -22.40 9.49 -8.59
CA ALA A 44 -23.57 8.80 -9.15
C ALA A 44 -23.70 9.01 -10.66
N ARG A 45 -23.47 10.25 -11.14
CA ARG A 45 -23.47 10.60 -12.56
C ARG A 45 -22.38 9.86 -13.33
N ARG A 46 -21.14 9.79 -12.79
CA ARG A 46 -20.02 9.07 -13.38
C ARG A 46 -20.29 7.56 -13.49
N VAL A 47 -20.91 6.97 -12.46
CA VAL A 47 -21.28 5.54 -12.44
C VAL A 47 -22.53 5.25 -13.29
N GLY A 48 -23.31 6.26 -13.66
CA GLY A 48 -24.50 6.12 -14.51
C GLY A 48 -25.77 5.72 -13.74
N VAL A 49 -25.85 6.01 -12.45
CA VAL A 49 -27.03 5.74 -11.61
C VAL A 49 -27.72 7.02 -11.16
N SER A 50 -28.99 6.91 -10.73
CA SER A 50 -29.69 8.06 -10.15
C SER A 50 -29.07 8.46 -8.81
N PRO A 51 -29.07 9.76 -8.44
CA PRO A 51 -28.61 10.19 -7.12
C PRO A 51 -29.34 9.46 -5.98
N THR A 52 -30.64 9.19 -6.15
CA THR A 52 -31.44 8.44 -5.17
C THR A 52 -30.93 7.02 -4.94
N ALA A 53 -30.39 6.35 -5.97
CA ALA A 53 -29.78 5.03 -5.80
C ALA A 53 -28.49 5.13 -4.95
N ALA A 54 -27.63 6.12 -5.22
CA ALA A 54 -26.41 6.33 -4.43
C ALA A 54 -26.70 6.67 -2.96
N TYR A 55 -27.73 7.49 -2.68
CA TYR A 55 -28.16 7.81 -1.31
C TYR A 55 -28.67 6.60 -0.50
N ARG A 56 -28.98 5.46 -1.13
CA ARG A 56 -29.33 4.23 -0.40
C ARG A 56 -28.12 3.47 0.13
N HIS A 57 -26.95 3.72 -0.43
CA HIS A 57 -25.70 3.05 -0.04
C HIS A 57 -24.89 3.85 0.98
N PHE A 58 -25.07 5.16 1.02
CA PHE A 58 -24.32 6.04 1.91
C PHE A 58 -25.26 6.93 2.70
N ASN A 59 -24.88 7.25 3.94
CA ASN A 59 -25.57 8.23 4.77
C ASN A 59 -25.28 9.67 4.29
N GLY A 60 -25.62 9.94 3.03
CA GLY A 60 -25.34 11.18 2.34
C GLY A 60 -23.87 11.38 1.95
N GLN A 61 -23.52 12.65 1.73
CA GLN A 61 -22.21 13.09 1.25
C GLN A 61 -21.07 12.65 2.19
N SER A 62 -21.25 12.83 3.49
CA SER A 62 -20.22 12.50 4.48
C SER A 62 -19.94 11.01 4.55
N GLY A 63 -20.98 10.17 4.41
CA GLY A 63 -20.81 8.71 4.37
C GLY A 63 -20.00 8.24 3.17
N LEU A 64 -20.22 8.80 1.99
CA LEU A 64 -19.39 8.50 0.82
C LEU A 64 -17.93 8.93 1.03
N ILE A 65 -17.71 10.13 1.57
CA ILE A 65 -16.36 10.62 1.85
C ILE A 65 -15.64 9.67 2.81
N GLU A 66 -16.30 9.22 3.88
CA GLU A 66 -15.71 8.28 4.84
C GLU A 66 -15.25 6.97 4.18
N GLU A 67 -16.09 6.40 3.31
CA GLU A 67 -15.73 5.18 2.56
C GLU A 67 -14.58 5.42 1.57
N VAL A 68 -14.53 6.59 0.92
CA VAL A 68 -13.40 6.96 0.05
C VAL A 68 -12.12 7.16 0.86
N LYS A 69 -12.19 7.70 2.09
CA LYS A 69 -11.03 7.79 3.00
C LYS A 69 -10.51 6.40 3.38
N LYS A 70 -11.41 5.49 3.77
CA LYS A 70 -11.06 4.08 4.09
C LYS A 70 -10.40 3.40 2.90
N ALA A 71 -10.97 3.55 1.71
CA ALA A 71 -10.40 2.96 0.50
C ALA A 71 -9.06 3.60 0.09
N SER A 72 -8.87 4.90 0.32
CA SER A 72 -7.58 5.58 0.09
C SER A 72 -6.49 5.06 1.03
N LEU A 73 -6.83 4.79 2.30
CA LEU A 73 -5.93 4.10 3.24
C LEU A 73 -5.62 2.66 2.80
N GLY A 74 -6.60 1.95 2.27
CA GLY A 74 -6.40 0.60 1.71
C GLY A 74 -5.37 0.62 0.59
N ARG A 75 -5.47 1.59 -0.34
CA ARG A 75 -4.45 1.77 -1.41
C ARG A 75 -3.06 2.07 -0.86
N LEU A 76 -2.94 2.88 0.20
CA LEU A 76 -1.66 3.10 0.87
C LEU A 76 -1.11 1.80 1.49
N ALA A 77 -1.96 1.00 2.14
CA ALA A 77 -1.58 -0.28 2.73
C ALA A 77 -1.04 -1.25 1.67
N GLU A 78 -1.74 -1.37 0.54
CA GLU A 78 -1.28 -2.13 -0.63
C GLU A 78 0.08 -1.65 -1.13
N TYR A 79 0.29 -0.34 -1.20
CA TYR A 79 1.55 0.27 -1.61
C TYR A 79 2.70 -0.07 -0.65
N MET A 80 2.45 -0.03 0.66
CA MET A 80 3.41 -0.41 1.69
C MET A 80 3.70 -1.92 1.66
N ARG A 81 2.68 -2.77 1.53
CA ARG A 81 2.86 -4.23 1.42
C ARG A 81 3.66 -4.62 0.17
N ALA A 82 3.41 -3.98 -0.97
CA ALA A 82 4.19 -4.23 -2.18
C ALA A 82 5.69 -3.90 -1.99
N ALA A 83 6.01 -2.93 -1.14
CA ALA A 83 7.40 -2.61 -0.81
C ALA A 83 8.08 -3.66 0.10
N LEU A 84 7.30 -4.53 0.76
CA LEU A 84 7.81 -5.62 1.59
C LEU A 84 8.18 -6.87 0.79
N THR A 85 7.61 -7.06 -0.40
CA THR A 85 7.83 -8.26 -1.24
C THR A 85 9.30 -8.64 -1.45
N PRO A 86 10.26 -7.71 -1.65
CA PRO A 86 11.68 -8.06 -1.77
C PRO A 86 12.31 -8.65 -0.50
N TYR A 87 11.66 -8.50 0.66
CA TYR A 87 12.12 -8.97 1.97
C TYR A 87 11.30 -10.16 2.49
N ASP A 88 10.19 -10.49 1.83
CA ASP A 88 9.41 -11.70 2.09
C ASP A 88 10.16 -12.89 1.46
N GLY A 89 11.04 -13.56 2.22
CA GLY A 89 11.75 -14.72 1.70
C GLY A 89 13.05 -15.17 2.40
N ASP A 90 13.44 -14.61 3.55
CA ASP A 90 14.66 -15.04 4.26
C ASP A 90 14.37 -15.73 5.62
N ASP A 91 13.22 -16.39 5.72
CA ASP A 91 12.89 -17.30 6.81
C ASP A 91 13.63 -18.63 6.60
N GLY A 92 14.92 -18.63 6.96
CA GLY A 92 15.66 -19.79 7.43
C GLY A 92 15.43 -21.10 6.67
N GLY A 93 16.19 -21.30 5.59
CA GLY A 93 16.67 -22.63 5.19
C GLY A 93 17.61 -23.20 6.26
N GLY A 94 17.04 -23.52 7.44
CA GLY A 94 17.72 -24.21 8.51
C GLY A 94 18.00 -25.65 8.10
N ASP A 95 19.28 -25.92 7.96
CA ASP A 95 19.93 -27.23 8.01
C ASP A 95 19.08 -28.29 8.75
N ARG A 96 18.57 -29.26 7.98
CA ARG A 96 18.22 -30.59 8.49
C ARG A 96 19.14 -31.62 7.84
N GLY A 97 20.39 -31.63 8.25
CA GLY A 97 21.25 -32.80 8.14
C GLY A 97 20.64 -33.98 8.90
N GLY A 98 20.38 -35.09 8.21
CA GLY A 98 19.90 -36.33 8.82
C GLY A 98 19.52 -37.43 7.82
N SER A 99 20.53 -38.12 7.29
CA SER A 99 20.46 -39.34 6.47
C SER A 99 19.35 -40.34 6.80
N ARG A 100 18.74 -40.89 5.74
CA ARG A 100 18.34 -42.30 5.48
C ARG A 100 17.72 -42.29 4.07
N GLY A 101 18.33 -42.83 3.02
CA GLY A 101 18.69 -44.25 2.83
C GLY A 101 17.49 -44.98 2.22
N GLY A 102 17.58 -45.44 0.96
CA GLY A 102 16.67 -46.46 0.41
C GLY A 102 16.12 -46.19 -0.98
N GLU A 103 16.54 -47.04 -1.91
CA GLU A 103 16.23 -47.12 -3.34
C GLU A 103 14.75 -47.39 -3.69
N GLY A 104 14.36 -47.12 -4.94
CA GLY A 104 13.15 -47.68 -5.55
C GLY A 104 12.72 -46.98 -6.84
N GLY A 105 13.17 -47.49 -7.99
CA GLY A 105 12.79 -46.97 -9.30
C GLY A 105 11.43 -47.48 -9.81
N HIS A 106 10.78 -46.69 -10.68
CA HIS A 106 9.91 -47.23 -11.71
C HIS A 106 9.78 -46.28 -12.91
N VAL A 107 9.82 -46.90 -14.09
CA VAL A 107 9.77 -46.34 -15.44
C VAL A 107 8.31 -46.25 -15.90
N GLY A 108 7.98 -45.26 -16.73
CA GLY A 108 6.73 -45.21 -17.47
C GLY A 108 6.78 -44.23 -18.64
N ASP A 109 6.96 -44.78 -19.86
CA ASP A 109 6.64 -44.17 -21.15
C ASP A 109 5.19 -43.63 -21.16
N GLY A 110 4.74 -42.62 -21.89
CA GLY A 110 5.15 -42.02 -23.16
C GLY A 110 3.89 -41.91 -24.05
N HIS A 111 3.46 -40.71 -24.50
CA HIS A 111 2.73 -40.56 -25.77
C HIS A 111 2.66 -39.11 -26.28
N VAL A 112 2.50 -39.03 -27.60
CA VAL A 112 2.75 -37.91 -28.54
C VAL A 112 1.43 -37.36 -29.10
N GLY A 113 1.45 -36.11 -29.60
CA GLY A 113 0.56 -35.55 -30.63
C GLY A 113 0.06 -34.15 -30.27
N GLY A 114 0.03 -33.10 -31.09
CA GLY A 114 0.22 -32.86 -32.53
C GLY A 114 -0.50 -31.52 -32.82
N GLY A 115 0.13 -30.55 -33.52
CA GLY A 115 -0.48 -29.23 -33.85
C GLY A 115 -1.47 -29.27 -35.04
N PRO A 116 -1.61 -28.21 -35.86
CA PRO A 116 -1.70 -26.75 -35.61
C PRO A 116 -2.87 -26.08 -36.42
N GLY A 117 -3.02 -24.74 -36.34
CA GLY A 117 -3.83 -23.89 -37.27
C GLY A 117 -4.99 -23.15 -36.59
N GLY A 118 -5.40 -21.91 -36.92
CA GLY A 118 -5.11 -21.00 -38.01
C GLY A 118 -5.81 -19.63 -37.81
N SER A 119 -5.54 -18.72 -38.74
CA SER A 119 -5.80 -17.28 -38.83
C SER A 119 -7.25 -16.77 -38.91
N GLY A 120 -7.48 -15.49 -38.59
CA GLY A 120 -8.64 -14.70 -39.08
C GLY A 120 -8.66 -13.24 -38.61
N ARG A 121 -8.94 -12.29 -39.51
CA ARG A 121 -8.75 -10.81 -39.40
C ARG A 121 -10.06 -10.03 -39.24
N GLY A 122 -9.94 -8.76 -38.82
CA GLY A 122 -10.85 -7.61 -39.12
C GLY A 122 -11.41 -6.96 -37.84
N GLY A 123 -11.40 -5.65 -37.59
CA GLY A 123 -11.23 -4.44 -38.40
C GLY A 123 -12.30 -3.43 -37.93
N GLY A 124 -11.92 -2.26 -37.42
CA GLY A 124 -12.89 -1.22 -37.03
C GLY A 124 -12.30 -0.11 -36.14
N ASP A 125 -11.92 1.00 -36.77
CA ASP A 125 -11.51 2.26 -36.15
C ASP A 125 -12.68 2.93 -35.39
N HIS A 126 -12.43 3.47 -34.20
CA HIS A 126 -13.00 4.77 -33.79
C HIS A 126 -12.10 5.46 -32.76
N ARG A 127 -11.76 6.71 -33.11
CA ARG A 127 -10.93 7.67 -32.36
C ARG A 127 -11.68 8.20 -31.13
N GLY A 128 -10.99 8.40 -30.02
CA GLY A 128 -11.49 9.18 -28.89
C GLY A 128 -10.53 9.26 -27.70
N GLY A 129 -9.81 10.39 -27.60
CA GLY A 129 -9.29 11.01 -26.37
C GLY A 129 -8.61 10.11 -25.33
N GLY A 130 -7.28 9.94 -25.44
CA GLY A 130 -6.46 9.40 -24.38
C GLY A 130 -6.31 10.40 -23.23
N HIS A 131 -6.72 9.99 -22.03
CA HIS A 131 -6.14 10.47 -20.79
C HIS A 131 -5.52 9.25 -20.11
N GLU A 132 -4.20 9.17 -20.17
CA GLU A 132 -3.39 8.09 -19.64
C GLU A 132 -3.40 8.14 -18.11
N GLY A 133 -4.39 7.48 -17.50
CA GLY A 133 -4.50 7.29 -16.06
C GLY A 133 -4.20 5.84 -15.65
N ASN A 134 -3.09 5.28 -16.14
CA ASN A 134 -2.59 3.97 -15.70
C ASN A 134 -1.07 4.05 -15.52
N GLY A 135 -0.63 4.88 -14.57
CA GLY A 135 0.78 5.23 -14.37
C GLY A 135 1.34 5.02 -12.96
N ALA A 136 0.54 4.59 -11.97
CA ALA A 136 0.96 4.63 -10.56
C ALA A 136 1.40 3.27 -9.96
N LEU A 137 1.41 2.19 -10.76
CA LEU A 137 2.15 0.96 -10.43
C LEU A 137 3.53 0.94 -11.12
N GLY A 138 3.99 2.10 -11.60
CA GLY A 138 5.35 2.31 -12.06
C GLY A 138 6.30 2.04 -10.92
N ARG A 139 6.87 0.83 -10.93
CA ARG A 139 8.01 0.32 -10.15
C ARG A 139 8.53 1.35 -9.15
N ALA A 140 8.29 1.13 -7.87
CA ALA A 140 9.12 1.70 -6.83
C ALA A 140 10.57 1.31 -7.18
N GLU A 141 11.30 2.21 -7.84
CA GLU A 141 12.69 1.99 -8.21
C GLU A 141 13.45 1.87 -6.91
N THR A 142 13.79 0.63 -6.55
CA THR A 142 14.61 0.34 -5.39
C THR A 142 15.96 1.00 -5.63
N ARG A 143 16.28 2.08 -4.89
CA ARG A 143 17.64 2.61 -4.83
C ARG A 143 18.62 1.45 -4.60
N SER A 144 19.75 1.50 -5.31
CA SER A 144 20.86 0.56 -5.13
C SER A 144 21.21 0.41 -3.64
N GLY A 145 21.63 -0.79 -3.23
CA GLY A 145 21.93 -1.13 -1.83
C GLY A 145 22.97 -0.23 -1.14
N ALA A 146 23.74 0.57 -1.89
CA ALA A 146 24.78 1.46 -1.39
C ALA A 146 24.27 2.80 -0.81
N ASP A 147 23.08 3.28 -1.20
CA ASP A 147 22.53 4.58 -0.76
C ASP A 147 21.46 4.43 0.35
N ARG A 148 21.47 3.30 1.06
CA ARG A 148 20.42 2.97 2.03
C ARG A 148 20.86 3.26 3.46
N VAL A 149 19.92 3.69 4.29
CA VAL A 149 20.18 4.02 5.69
C VAL A 149 20.51 2.75 6.47
N ALA A 150 21.69 2.66 7.08
CA ALA A 150 22.11 1.51 7.86
C ALA A 150 21.57 1.58 9.29
N LEU A 151 21.27 0.43 9.91
CA LEU A 151 20.99 0.38 11.34
C LEU A 151 22.33 0.37 12.12
N PRO A 152 22.62 1.37 12.97
CA PRO A 152 23.91 1.46 13.65
C PRO A 152 24.19 0.27 14.57
N GLY A 153 25.42 -0.26 14.52
CA GLY A 153 25.85 -1.34 15.42
C GLY A 153 25.17 -2.69 15.15
N VAL A 154 24.60 -2.88 13.96
CA VAL A 154 23.94 -4.11 13.54
C VAL A 154 24.74 -4.76 12.40
N GLU A 155 24.95 -6.07 12.54
CA GLU A 155 25.70 -6.86 11.56
C GLU A 155 24.92 -7.00 10.24
N PRO A 156 25.57 -6.84 9.08
CA PRO A 156 24.93 -7.07 7.78
C PRO A 156 24.35 -8.48 7.64
N GLY A 157 23.11 -8.57 7.12
CA GLY A 157 22.41 -9.85 6.93
C GLY A 157 21.83 -10.47 8.21
N SER A 158 21.95 -9.78 9.35
CA SER A 158 21.31 -10.20 10.60
C SER A 158 19.77 -10.05 10.55
N PRO A 159 19.02 -10.79 11.40
CA PRO A 159 17.57 -10.57 11.56
C PRO A 159 17.21 -9.12 11.91
N GLN A 160 18.04 -8.44 12.70
CA GLN A 160 17.88 -7.03 13.05
C GLN A 160 17.93 -6.12 11.82
N GLU A 161 18.92 -6.35 10.95
CA GLU A 161 19.06 -5.59 9.72
C GLU A 161 17.86 -5.85 8.79
N ARG A 162 17.40 -7.11 8.67
CA ARG A 162 16.22 -7.41 7.86
C ARG A 162 14.95 -6.71 8.36
N ALA A 163 14.68 -6.77 9.66
CA ALA A 163 13.54 -6.07 10.27
C ALA A 163 13.62 -4.55 10.02
N TRP A 164 14.80 -3.96 10.19
CA TRP A 164 15.05 -2.56 9.84
C TRP A 164 14.77 -2.25 8.37
N ARG A 165 15.23 -3.10 7.45
CA ARG A 165 15.02 -2.91 6.01
C ARG A 165 13.54 -2.91 5.62
N ARG A 166 12.72 -3.71 6.31
CA ARG A 166 11.27 -3.72 6.14
C ARG A 166 10.64 -2.42 6.63
N LEU A 167 11.06 -1.91 7.79
CA LEU A 167 10.62 -0.60 8.29
C LEU A 167 11.01 0.55 7.36
N GLU A 168 12.27 0.55 6.89
CA GLU A 168 12.76 1.52 5.90
C GLU A 168 11.91 1.48 4.62
N ALA A 169 11.61 0.27 4.11
CA ALA A 169 10.84 0.10 2.88
C ALA A 169 9.43 0.67 2.99
N ILE A 170 8.71 0.39 4.08
CA ILE A 170 7.34 0.91 4.25
C ILE A 170 7.32 2.42 4.49
N GLY A 171 8.33 2.98 5.18
CA GLY A 171 8.47 4.43 5.37
C GLY A 171 8.70 5.16 4.03
N ARG A 172 9.55 4.60 3.16
CA ARG A 172 9.75 5.12 1.80
C ARG A 172 8.50 4.97 0.94
N ALA A 173 7.84 3.82 0.99
CA ALA A 173 6.59 3.59 0.25
C ALA A 173 5.51 4.59 0.64
N TYR A 174 5.35 4.85 1.95
CA TYR A 174 4.44 5.86 2.47
C TYR A 174 4.73 7.26 1.90
N PHE A 175 6.00 7.69 1.94
CA PHE A 175 6.40 9.01 1.44
C PHE A 175 6.20 9.13 -0.07
N THR A 176 6.58 8.11 -0.83
CA THR A 176 6.37 8.05 -2.28
C THR A 176 4.89 8.11 -2.63
N PHE A 177 4.03 7.36 -1.93
CA PHE A 177 2.58 7.43 -2.12
C PHE A 177 2.07 8.85 -1.87
N ALA A 178 2.48 9.49 -0.77
CA ALA A 178 2.06 10.84 -0.44
C ALA A 178 2.35 11.85 -1.57
N LEU A 179 3.54 11.79 -2.14
CA LEU A 179 3.97 12.73 -3.19
C LEU A 179 3.52 12.37 -4.61
N SER A 180 3.10 11.12 -4.84
CA SER A 180 2.67 10.64 -6.16
C SER A 180 1.15 10.65 -6.29
N GLU A 181 0.44 10.43 -5.18
CA GLU A 181 -1.02 10.38 -5.08
C GLU A 181 -1.55 11.42 -4.07
N PRO A 182 -1.23 12.71 -4.24
CA PRO A 182 -1.43 13.72 -3.19
C PRO A 182 -2.92 13.99 -2.91
N GLY A 183 -3.82 13.74 -3.87
CA GLY A 183 -5.26 13.82 -3.67
C GLY A 183 -5.80 12.70 -2.76
N LEU A 184 -5.36 11.45 -3.00
CA LEU A 184 -5.70 10.30 -2.16
C LEU A 184 -5.09 10.42 -0.76
N PHE A 185 -3.83 10.87 -0.67
CA PHE A 185 -3.16 11.10 0.60
C PHE A 185 -3.92 12.09 1.48
N ARG A 186 -4.35 13.22 0.91
CA ARG A 186 -5.13 14.24 1.63
C ARG A 186 -6.47 13.76 2.16
N CYS A 187 -7.05 12.70 1.59
CA CYS A 187 -8.31 12.15 2.09
C CYS A 187 -8.20 11.72 3.55
N PHE A 188 -7.06 11.18 3.96
CA PHE A 188 -6.86 10.70 5.32
C PHE A 188 -6.00 11.60 6.22
N CYS A 189 -5.37 12.65 5.68
CA CYS A 189 -4.57 13.59 6.49
C CYS A 189 -5.38 14.32 7.57
N ILE A 190 -6.69 14.49 7.37
CA ILE A 190 -7.57 15.22 8.29
C ILE A 190 -8.78 14.37 8.65
N GLY A 191 -8.99 14.18 9.95
CA GLY A 191 -10.22 13.62 10.50
C GLY A 191 -10.38 12.11 10.30
N LEU A 192 -9.28 11.34 10.20
CA LEU A 192 -9.37 9.92 10.50
C LEU A 192 -9.48 9.70 12.02
N PRO A 193 -10.30 8.76 12.47
CA PRO A 193 -10.20 8.27 13.84
C PRO A 193 -8.82 7.67 14.06
N LEU A 194 -8.31 7.78 15.30
CA LEU A 194 -7.09 7.06 15.68
C LEU A 194 -7.30 5.55 15.43
N PRO A 195 -6.26 4.83 14.99
CA PRO A 195 -6.29 3.37 14.90
C PRO A 195 -6.75 2.76 16.23
N GLU A 196 -7.55 1.69 16.20
CA GLU A 196 -8.04 1.01 17.42
C GLU A 196 -6.88 0.50 18.32
N THR A 197 -5.70 0.29 17.74
CA THR A 197 -4.46 -0.12 18.42
C THR A 197 -3.84 0.97 19.29
N VAL A 198 -4.28 2.23 19.14
CA VAL A 198 -3.83 3.35 19.96
C VAL A 198 -4.68 3.43 21.22
N HIS A 199 -4.14 2.91 22.33
CA HIS A 199 -4.79 2.95 23.63
C HIS A 199 -4.52 4.28 24.34
N LEU A 200 -5.34 5.30 24.04
CA LEU A 200 -5.40 6.55 24.82
C LEU A 200 -6.58 6.49 25.81
N PRO A 201 -6.35 6.61 27.14
CA PRO A 201 -7.38 6.39 28.16
C PRO A 201 -8.65 7.26 28.05
N ASP A 202 -8.57 8.43 27.40
CA ASP A 202 -9.66 9.42 27.35
C ASP A 202 -10.25 9.65 25.94
N LEU A 203 -9.81 8.89 24.93
CA LEU A 203 -10.33 8.94 23.56
C LEU A 203 -10.86 7.57 23.16
N ARG A 204 -11.94 7.11 23.80
CA ARG A 204 -12.66 5.93 23.30
C ARG A 204 -13.39 6.29 22.00
N PRO A 205 -13.14 5.60 20.88
CA PRO A 205 -14.10 5.65 19.79
C PRO A 205 -15.44 5.10 20.29
N ALA A 206 -16.55 5.64 19.76
CA ALA A 206 -17.85 5.02 19.93
C ALA A 206 -17.73 3.56 19.44
N PRO A 207 -18.27 2.57 20.16
CA PRO A 207 -18.22 1.18 19.72
C PRO A 207 -18.86 1.08 18.33
N SER A 208 -18.13 0.52 17.36
CA SER A 208 -18.69 0.22 16.04
C SER A 208 -19.71 -0.91 16.19
N GLU A 209 -20.96 -0.65 15.82
CA GLU A 209 -22.09 -1.59 15.96
C GLU A 209 -22.15 -2.62 14.81
N SER A 210 -21.03 -3.19 14.38
CA SER A 210 -21.05 -4.40 13.55
C SER A 210 -19.63 -4.96 13.42
N ALA A 211 -19.45 -6.23 13.81
CA ALA A 211 -18.20 -6.95 13.55
C ALA A 211 -18.01 -7.29 12.04
N ASP A 212 -19.05 -7.08 11.23
CA ASP A 212 -19.19 -7.51 9.83
C ASP A 212 -18.92 -6.39 8.79
N ASP A 213 -18.80 -5.11 9.21
CA ASP A 213 -18.42 -3.96 8.34
C ASP A 213 -16.92 -3.61 8.40
N ARG A 214 -16.11 -4.49 9.00
CA ARG A 214 -14.66 -4.30 9.03
C ARG A 214 -14.10 -4.56 7.63
N LEU A 215 -13.53 -3.53 7.02
CA LEU A 215 -12.74 -3.68 5.80
C LEU A 215 -11.74 -4.84 5.98
N PRO A 216 -11.71 -5.85 5.09
CA PRO A 216 -10.75 -6.93 5.20
C PRO A 216 -9.35 -6.41 4.84
N ASP A 217 -8.32 -6.83 5.59
CA ASP A 217 -6.89 -6.45 5.50
C ASP A 217 -6.50 -5.18 6.31
N PRO A 218 -5.35 -5.13 7.01
CA PRO A 218 -5.01 -4.05 7.90
C PRO A 218 -4.82 -2.79 7.07
N ALA A 219 -5.57 -1.75 7.44
CA ALA A 219 -5.28 -0.39 7.05
C ALA A 219 -3.78 -0.09 7.25
N ALA A 220 -3.23 0.90 6.53
CA ALA A 220 -1.79 1.21 6.49
C ALA A 220 -1.07 1.23 7.85
N PHE A 221 -1.77 1.61 8.93
CA PHE A 221 -1.24 1.56 10.29
C PHE A 221 -0.95 0.13 10.79
N GLY A 222 -1.77 -0.85 10.44
CA GLY A 222 -1.54 -2.25 10.79
C GLY A 222 -0.27 -2.81 10.13
N VAL A 223 0.06 -2.39 8.91
CA VAL A 223 1.34 -2.74 8.27
C VAL A 223 2.53 -2.20 9.07
N LEU A 224 2.43 -0.97 9.60
CA LEU A 224 3.45 -0.41 10.49
C LEU A 224 3.56 -1.21 11.79
N THR A 225 2.44 -1.58 12.42
CA THR A 225 2.48 -2.36 13.66
C THR A 225 3.07 -3.76 13.45
N GLU A 226 2.70 -4.45 12.36
CA GLU A 226 3.28 -5.76 12.00
C GLU A 226 4.80 -5.67 11.90
N VAL A 227 5.32 -4.69 11.16
CA VAL A 227 6.77 -4.51 11.00
C VAL A 227 7.45 -4.11 12.32
N LEU A 228 6.79 -3.31 13.17
CA LEU A 228 7.36 -2.95 14.47
C LEU A 228 7.43 -4.13 15.44
N ASP A 229 6.47 -5.05 15.36
CA ASP A 229 6.49 -6.26 16.16
C ASP A 229 7.63 -7.20 15.71
N GLU A 230 7.94 -7.25 14.41
CA GLU A 230 9.15 -7.93 13.91
C GLU A 230 10.46 -7.29 14.43
N LEU A 231 10.51 -5.95 14.56
CA LEU A 231 11.67 -5.28 15.17
C LEU A 231 11.81 -5.64 16.66
N VAL A 232 10.71 -5.90 17.37
CA VAL A 232 10.74 -6.40 18.76
C VAL A 232 11.26 -7.84 18.79
N ASP A 233 10.75 -8.71 17.91
CA ASP A 233 11.17 -10.11 17.82
C ASP A 233 12.66 -10.25 17.45
N ALA A 234 13.17 -9.36 16.60
CA ALA A 234 14.59 -9.29 16.26
C ALA A 234 15.48 -8.69 17.37
N GLY A 235 14.89 -8.11 18.42
CA GLY A 235 15.60 -7.45 19.51
C GLY A 235 16.18 -6.08 19.13
N VAL A 236 15.62 -5.41 18.11
CA VAL A 236 15.96 -4.03 17.75
C VAL A 236 15.27 -3.04 18.69
N ILE A 237 14.03 -3.31 19.07
CA ILE A 237 13.22 -2.50 20.00
C ILE A 237 12.83 -3.36 21.20
N SER A 238 12.95 -2.83 22.42
CA SER A 238 12.47 -3.54 23.60
C SER A 238 10.92 -3.50 23.69
N PRO A 239 10.27 -4.51 24.29
CA PRO A 239 8.82 -4.49 24.51
C PRO A 239 8.35 -3.26 25.31
N GLU A 240 9.14 -2.79 26.28
CA GLU A 240 8.84 -1.61 27.08
C GLU A 240 8.81 -0.35 26.21
N ARG A 241 9.74 -0.25 25.26
CA ARG A 241 9.77 0.87 24.32
C ARG A 241 8.64 0.79 23.30
N ARG A 242 8.29 -0.42 22.84
CA ARG A 242 7.12 -0.65 21.99
C ARG A 242 5.83 -0.17 22.66
N ALA A 243 5.72 -0.33 23.98
CA ALA A 243 4.57 0.13 24.78
C ALA A 243 4.47 1.66 24.92
N LEU A 244 5.52 2.42 24.59
CA LEU A 244 5.52 3.89 24.61
C LEU A 244 4.98 4.53 23.32
N GLN A 245 4.22 3.78 22.51
CA GLN A 245 3.62 4.26 21.25
C GLN A 245 4.66 4.75 20.23
N VAL A 246 5.74 3.98 20.03
CA VAL A 246 6.79 4.29 19.04
C VAL A 246 6.26 4.39 17.62
N ASP A 247 5.20 3.67 17.29
CA ASP A 247 4.42 3.77 16.05
C ASP A 247 3.92 5.20 15.76
N ILE A 248 3.40 5.90 16.78
CA ILE A 248 2.96 7.30 16.63
C ILE A 248 4.14 8.22 16.34
N ALA A 249 5.27 8.04 17.02
CA ALA A 249 6.46 8.86 16.78
C ALA A 249 6.99 8.67 15.35
N LEU A 250 7.10 7.41 14.90
CA LEU A 250 7.57 7.07 13.56
C LEU A 250 6.63 7.58 12.47
N TRP A 251 5.32 7.34 12.63
CA TRP A 251 4.32 7.87 11.72
C TRP A 251 4.39 9.39 11.66
N SER A 252 4.47 10.08 12.80
CA SER A 252 4.55 11.55 12.85
C SER A 252 5.76 12.10 12.11
N SER A 253 6.92 11.44 12.19
CA SER A 253 8.13 11.89 11.49
C SER A 253 7.96 11.83 9.96
N VAL A 254 7.47 10.71 9.42
CA VAL A 254 7.31 10.54 7.97
C VAL A 254 6.08 11.29 7.45
N HIS A 255 4.96 11.26 8.17
CA HIS A 255 3.75 12.02 7.84
C HIS A 255 4.03 13.53 7.88
N GLY A 256 4.73 14.01 8.92
CA GLY A 256 5.10 15.41 9.04
C GLY A 256 5.94 15.89 7.87
N LEU A 257 6.97 15.12 7.48
CA LEU A 257 7.77 15.44 6.29
C LEU A 257 6.90 15.46 5.02
N ALA A 258 6.04 14.46 4.82
CA ALA A 258 5.15 14.41 3.67
C ALA A 258 4.23 15.64 3.58
N VAL A 259 3.60 16.04 4.69
CA VAL A 259 2.76 17.25 4.74
C VAL A 259 3.58 18.51 4.46
N LEU A 260 4.79 18.63 5.01
CA LEU A 260 5.68 19.77 4.74
C LEU A 260 6.07 19.85 3.26
N CYS A 261 6.24 18.71 2.58
CA CYS A 261 6.53 18.62 1.15
C CYS A 261 5.31 18.82 0.25
N LEU A 262 4.10 18.56 0.72
CA LEU A 262 2.87 18.73 -0.08
C LEU A 262 2.28 20.13 0.07
N ASP A 263 2.09 20.56 1.31
CA ASP A 263 1.27 21.72 1.67
C ASP A 263 2.06 22.72 2.54
N GLY A 264 3.34 22.44 2.80
CA GLY A 264 4.21 23.26 3.64
C GLY A 264 5.35 23.97 2.89
N PRO A 265 6.31 24.54 3.65
CA PRO A 265 7.41 25.32 3.08
C PRO A 265 8.37 24.50 2.22
N LEU A 266 8.35 23.16 2.33
CA LEU A 266 9.21 22.27 1.56
C LEU A 266 8.61 21.87 0.21
N ALA A 267 7.40 22.33 -0.11
CA ALA A 267 6.78 22.06 -1.42
C ALA A 267 7.55 22.66 -2.61
N GLN A 268 8.33 23.71 -2.37
CA GLN A 268 9.20 24.32 -3.38
C GLN A 268 10.54 23.60 -3.53
N ALA A 269 10.89 22.70 -2.60
CA ALA A 269 12.09 21.89 -2.74
C ALA A 269 11.92 20.91 -3.89
N GLY A 270 12.98 20.71 -4.69
CA GLY A 270 12.99 19.68 -5.73
C GLY A 270 12.87 18.27 -5.14
N ARG A 271 12.35 17.32 -5.92
CA ARG A 271 12.12 15.93 -5.48
C ARG A 271 13.36 15.27 -4.88
N GLU A 272 14.52 15.50 -5.47
CA GLU A 272 15.80 14.99 -4.96
C GLU A 272 16.10 15.46 -3.53
N MET A 273 15.90 16.75 -3.24
CA MET A 273 16.09 17.31 -1.91
C MET A 273 15.07 16.75 -0.91
N GLN A 274 13.81 16.58 -1.32
CA GLN A 274 12.77 15.98 -0.49
C GLN A 274 13.10 14.52 -0.14
N GLU A 275 13.66 13.75 -1.08
CA GLU A 275 14.14 12.39 -0.83
C GLU A 275 15.35 12.36 0.11
N GLN A 276 16.31 13.29 -0.05
CA GLN A 276 17.45 13.42 0.88
C GLN A 276 16.99 13.76 2.31
N MET A 277 15.94 14.58 2.45
CA MET A 277 15.32 14.86 3.74
C MET A 277 14.67 13.61 4.34
N LEU A 278 14.04 12.77 3.51
CA LEU A 278 13.52 11.48 3.96
C LEU A 278 14.66 10.55 4.43
N ASP A 279 15.76 10.48 3.69
CA ASP A 279 16.95 9.71 4.10
C ASP A 279 17.44 10.15 5.48
N THR A 280 17.49 11.46 5.71
CA THR A 280 17.87 12.05 7.00
C THR A 280 16.89 11.67 8.11
N VAL A 281 15.58 11.70 7.84
CA VAL A 281 14.56 11.27 8.82
C VAL A 281 14.71 9.80 9.17
N LEU A 282 14.89 8.94 8.16
CA LEU A 282 15.11 7.51 8.36
C LEU A 282 16.41 7.23 9.13
N ASP A 283 17.47 8.00 8.89
CA ASP A 283 18.72 7.91 9.63
C ASP A 283 18.56 8.27 11.11
N VAL A 284 17.86 9.37 11.41
CA VAL A 284 17.53 9.75 12.79
C VAL A 284 16.70 8.67 13.48
N ILE A 285 15.74 8.08 12.77
CA ILE A 285 14.96 6.94 13.25
C ILE A 285 15.88 5.76 13.55
N ALA A 286 16.76 5.37 12.62
CA ALA A 286 17.67 4.23 12.78
C ALA A 286 18.52 4.36 14.05
N HIS A 287 19.12 5.54 14.26
CA HIS A 287 19.91 5.84 15.45
C HIS A 287 19.05 5.84 16.72
N GLY A 288 17.85 6.42 16.65
CA GLY A 288 16.89 6.42 17.75
C GLY A 288 16.42 5.02 18.13
N LEU A 289 16.37 4.07 17.19
CA LEU A 289 16.04 2.67 17.47
C LEU A 289 17.24 1.89 18.01
N ALA A 290 18.42 2.02 17.40
CA ALA A 290 19.63 1.29 17.79
C ALA A 290 20.15 1.68 19.19
N GLY A 291 19.98 2.94 19.60
CA GLY A 291 20.45 3.46 20.89
C GLY A 291 19.58 3.11 22.10
N ALA A 292 18.46 2.39 21.90
CA ALA A 292 17.47 2.11 22.94
C ALA A 292 17.58 0.71 23.58
N ARG A 293 18.80 0.15 23.59
CA ARG A 293 19.11 -1.14 24.23
C ARG A 293 19.33 -1.00 25.73
#